data_AF-A0A522RBK6-F1
#
_entry.id   AF-A0A522RBK6-F1
#
_cell.length_a   1.000
_cell.length_b   1.000
_cell.length_c   1.000
_cell.angle_alpha   90.00
_cell.angle_beta   90.00
_cell.angle_gamma   90.00
#
_symmetry.space_group_name_H-M   'P 1'
#
loop_
_entity.id
_entity.type
_entity.pdbx_description
1 polymer ?
#
loop_
_entity_poly.entity_id
_entity_poly.type
_entity_poly.pdbx_seq_one_letter_code
_entity_poly.pdbx_strand_id
1 'polypeptide(L)' 'DLFVHFRAIQGNGFKSLQEGQKVTFIAVKGPKGMQADQVQVA' A
#
# COMPACT_ATOMS: atom_id res chain seq x y z
N ASP A 1 -7.31 -1.55 11.30
CA ASP A 1 -7.12 -1.21 9.87
C ASP A 1 -5.73 -0.67 9.61
N LEU A 2 -5.12 -1.04 8.48
CA LEU A 2 -3.80 -0.55 8.07
C LEU A 2 -3.99 0.51 6.97
N PHE A 3 -3.43 1.71 7.18
CA PHE A 3 -3.58 2.78 6.20
C PHE A 3 -2.64 2.57 5.01
N VAL A 4 -3.16 2.73 3.79
CA VAL A 4 -2.39 2.65 2.54
C VAL A 4 -2.49 3.98 1.81
N HIS A 5 -1.37 4.67 1.62
CA HIS A 5 -1.34 5.87 0.79
C HIS A 5 -1.02 5.50 -0.67
N PHE A 6 -1.65 6.13 -1.66
CA PHE A 6 -1.42 5.81 -3.07
C PHE A 6 0.05 5.91 -3.51
N ARG A 7 0.85 6.75 -2.81
CA ARG A 7 2.29 6.87 -3.06
C ARG A 7 3.08 5.59 -2.73
N ALA A 8 2.60 4.81 -1.77
CA ALA A 8 3.23 3.56 -1.35
C ALA A 8 3.06 2.44 -2.39
N ILE A 9 2.08 2.56 -3.29
CA ILE A 9 1.83 1.60 -4.36
C ILE A 9 2.96 1.69 -5.40
N GLN A 10 3.62 0.58 -5.63
CA GLN A 10 4.68 0.39 -6.61
C GLN A 10 4.07 -0.10 -7.93
N GLY A 11 4.52 0.46 -9.04
CA GLY A 11 4.00 0.15 -10.36
C GLY A 11 4.06 1.34 -11.30
N ASN A 12 3.97 1.06 -12.59
CA ASN A 12 3.97 2.07 -13.64
C ASN A 12 2.53 2.43 -14.02
N GLY A 13 2.25 3.72 -14.22
CA GLY A 13 0.90 4.20 -14.58
C GLY A 13 0.05 4.55 -13.35
N PHE A 14 -1.26 4.28 -13.44
CA PHE A 14 -2.22 4.66 -12.41
C PHE A 14 -2.09 3.76 -11.17
N LYS A 15 -1.78 4.36 -10.02
CA LYS A 15 -1.54 3.67 -8.76
C LYS A 15 -2.85 3.48 -8.00
N SER A 16 -3.58 2.41 -8.31
CA SER A 16 -4.81 2.02 -7.62
C SER A 16 -4.81 0.53 -7.26
N LEU A 17 -5.56 0.20 -6.21
CA LEU A 17 -5.86 -1.18 -5.82
C LEU A 17 -7.36 -1.40 -5.99
N GLN A 18 -7.73 -2.58 -6.48
CA GLN A 18 -9.11 -3.02 -6.56
C GLN A 18 -9.49 -3.76 -5.28
N GLU A 19 -10.77 -3.75 -4.95
CA GLU A 19 -11.29 -4.54 -3.84
C GLU A 19 -10.99 -6.03 -4.05
N GLY A 20 -10.55 -6.72 -3.00
CA GLY A 20 -10.16 -8.13 -3.07
C GLY A 20 -8.81 -8.41 -3.75
N GLN A 21 -8.12 -7.38 -4.26
CA GLN A 21 -6.81 -7.55 -4.88
C GLN A 21 -5.75 -7.93 -3.83
N LYS A 22 -5.03 -9.03 -4.11
CA LYS A 22 -3.93 -9.47 -3.24
C LYS A 22 -2.71 -8.58 -3.46
N VAL A 23 -2.12 -8.18 -2.35
CA VAL A 23 -0.94 -7.33 -2.32
C VAL A 23 0.07 -7.81 -1.29
N THR A 24 1.33 -7.50 -1.54
CA THR A 24 2.41 -7.58 -0.57
C THR A 24 2.83 -6.17 -0.17
N PHE A 25 3.15 -5.96 1.10
CA PHE A 25 3.55 -4.65 1.61
C PHE A 25 4.45 -4.81 2.83
N ILE A 26 5.11 -3.71 3.22
CA ILE A 26 5.89 -3.61 4.45
C ILE A 26 5.10 -2.75 5.44
N ALA A 27 4.81 -3.29 6.62
CA ALA A 27 4.16 -2.51 7.69
C ALA A 27 5.20 -1.65 8.41
N VAL A 28 5.00 -0.33 8.39
CA VAL A 28 5.90 0.64 9.05
C VAL A 28 5.10 1.58 9.98
N LYS A 29 5.77 2.09 11.02
CA LYS A 29 5.16 3.07 11.94
C LYS A 29 5.34 4.48 11.38
N GLY A 30 4.24 5.08 10.95
CA GLY A 30 4.18 6.46 10.46
C GLY A 30 3.64 7.44 11.51
N PRO A 31 3.52 8.74 11.15
CA PRO A 31 3.04 9.80 12.06
C PRO A 31 1.58 9.62 12.49
N LYS A 32 0.80 8.79 11.79
CA LYS A 32 -0.61 8.50 12.09
C LYS A 32 -0.85 7.05 12.56
N GLY A 33 0.20 6.33 12.95
CA GLY A 33 0.12 4.92 13.32
C GLY A 33 0.70 4.00 12.25
N MET A 34 0.27 2.73 12.24
CA MET A 34 0.75 1.75 11.28
C MET A 34 0.26 2.07 9.87
N GLN A 35 1.17 2.06 8.90
CA GLN A 35 0.88 2.26 7.48
C GLN A 35 1.60 1.22 6.62
N ALA A 36 1.07 0.96 5.43
CA ALA A 36 1.69 0.10 4.43
C ALA A 36 2.66 0.91 3.55
N ASP A 37 3.89 0.42 3.42
CA ASP A 37 4.90 0.93 2.50
C ASP A 37 5.26 -0.15 1.47
N GLN A 38 5.86 0.28 0.34
CA GLN A 38 6.29 -0.60 -0.76
C GLN A 38 5.21 -1.60 -1.20
N VAL A 39 3.97 -1.13 -1.36
CA VAL A 39 2.83 -1.97 -1.71
C VAL A 39 2.96 -2.44 -3.16
N GLN A 40 2.97 -3.74 -3.38
CA GLN A 40 3.06 -4.39 -4.69
C GLN A 40 1.87 -5.32 -4.90
N VAL A 41 1.34 -5.35 -6.11
CA VAL A 41 0.34 -6.33 -6.52
C VAL A 41 1.00 -7.69 -6.62
N ALA A 42 0.40 -8.71 -5.99
CA ALA A 42 0.86 -10.09 -6.03
C ALA A 42 0.40 -10.82 -7.29
#